data_AF-A0AAJ3HSH0-F1
#
_entry.id   AF-A0AAJ3HSH0-F1
#
_cell.length_a   1.000
_cell.length_b   1.000
_cell.length_c   1.000
_cell.angle_alpha   90.00
_cell.angle_beta   90.00
_cell.angle_gamma   90.00
#
_symmetry.space_group_name_H-M   'P 1'
#
loop_
_entity.id
_entity.type
_entity.pdbx_description
1 polymer ?
#
loop_
_entity_poly.entity_id
_entity_poly.type
_entity_poly.pdbx_seq_one_letter_code
_entity_poly.pdbx_strand_id
1 'polypeptide(L)'
;MSKLISYWRSPHIAYHNKERGFYVIYGKYNHLNREKKSNKCIGLYWDNFPKVNDVLAPMVVPADIGKSILAGLLQDAANKKEGVVLQNILDAIDYFKPENNRDSDIE
;
A
#
# COMPACT_ATOMS: atom_id res chain seq x y z
N MET A 1 20.29 -7.91 -19.00
CA MET A 1 20.65 -7.66 -17.60
C MET A 1 19.43 -7.12 -16.86
N SER A 2 18.96 -7.79 -15.80
CA SER A 2 17.93 -7.22 -14.92
C SER A 2 18.52 -6.04 -14.15
N LYS A 3 18.01 -4.83 -14.37
CA LYS A 3 18.42 -3.66 -13.57
C LYS A 3 18.04 -3.90 -12.11
N LEU A 4 18.95 -3.59 -11.18
CA LEU A 4 18.69 -3.59 -9.74
C LEU A 4 17.82 -2.37 -9.41
N ILE A 5 16.51 -2.52 -9.58
CA ILE A 5 15.55 -1.45 -9.33
C ILE A 5 14.45 -1.95 -8.41
N SER A 6 14.14 -1.17 -7.39
CA SER A 6 12.98 -1.39 -6.53
C SER A 6 11.79 -0.61 -7.09
N TYR A 7 10.62 -1.24 -7.14
CA TYR A 7 9.45 -0.61 -7.74
C TYR A 7 8.14 -1.18 -7.21
N TRP A 8 7.11 -0.36 -7.30
CA TRP A 8 5.74 -0.74 -7.04
C TRP A 8 5.07 -1.18 -8.35
N ARG A 9 4.27 -2.23 -8.28
CA ARG A 9 3.39 -2.70 -9.35
C ARG A 9 1.95 -2.38 -8.97
N SER A 10 1.29 -1.60 -9.83
CA SER A 10 -0.11 -1.20 -9.69
C SER A 10 -0.46 -0.64 -8.30
N PRO A 11 0.22 0.42 -7.81
CA PRO A 11 -0.12 0.97 -6.51
C PRO A 11 -1.49 1.65 -6.55
N HIS A 12 -2.27 1.45 -5.49
CA HIS A 12 -3.55 2.11 -5.23
C HIS A 12 -3.40 3.06 -4.05
N ILE A 13 -4.17 4.14 -4.04
CA ILE A 13 -4.14 5.16 -2.98
C ILE A 13 -5.19 4.81 -1.92
N ALA A 14 -4.75 4.50 -0.71
CA ALA A 14 -5.63 4.37 0.45
C ALA A 14 -6.01 5.75 1.01
N TYR A 15 -5.05 6.68 1.07
CA TYR A 15 -5.25 8.01 1.63
C TYR A 15 -4.34 9.04 0.97
N HIS A 16 -4.83 10.28 0.86
CA HIS A 16 -4.07 11.43 0.40
C HIS A 16 -4.42 12.66 1.25
N ASN A 17 -3.42 13.21 1.93
CA ASN A 17 -3.51 14.53 2.55
C ASN A 17 -2.99 15.59 1.55
N LYS A 18 -3.91 16.35 0.95
CA LYS A 18 -3.59 17.37 -0.06
C LYS A 18 -2.75 18.52 0.47
N GLU A 19 -2.93 18.91 1.73
CA GLU A 19 -2.20 20.04 2.33
C GLU A 19 -0.73 19.72 2.55
N ARG A 20 -0.43 18.46 2.89
CA ARG A 20 0.92 17.96 3.15
C ARG A 20 1.52 17.24 1.95
N GLY A 21 0.76 17.08 0.87
CA GLY A 21 1.12 16.26 -0.28
C GLY A 21 1.51 14.83 0.12
N PHE A 22 0.85 14.24 1.12
CA PHE A 22 1.24 12.96 1.71
C PHE A 22 0.29 11.84 1.30
N TYR A 23 0.85 10.70 0.91
CA TYR A 23 0.09 9.56 0.40
C TYR A 23 0.37 8.30 1.21
N VAL A 24 -0.69 7.55 1.45
CA VAL A 24 -0.64 6.14 1.86
C VAL A 24 -1.13 5.32 0.68
N ILE A 25 -0.29 4.39 0.22
CA ILE A 25 -0.59 3.49 -0.88
C ILE A 25 -0.52 2.03 -0.45
N TYR A 26 -1.12 1.17 -1.24
CA TYR A 26 -0.98 -0.27 -1.13
C TYR A 26 -0.83 -0.87 -2.52
N GLY A 27 -0.17 -2.03 -2.61
CA GLY A 27 0.07 -2.69 -3.88
C GLY A 27 1.08 -3.80 -3.74
N LYS A 28 1.73 -4.17 -4.85
CA LYS A 28 2.83 -5.13 -4.84
C LYS A 28 4.17 -4.41 -4.93
N TYR A 29 5.10 -4.69 -4.03
CA TYR A 29 6.46 -4.17 -4.10
C TYR A 29 7.43 -5.27 -4.53
N ASN A 30 8.36 -4.95 -5.43
CA ASN A 30 9.45 -5.84 -5.78
C ASN A 30 10.76 -5.18 -5.37
N HIS A 31 11.40 -5.72 -4.33
CA HIS A 31 12.67 -5.19 -3.84
C HIS A 31 13.82 -5.59 -4.75
N LEU A 32 14.53 -4.60 -5.30
CA LEU A 32 15.71 -4.78 -6.16
C LEU A 32 15.49 -5.66 -7.40
N ASN A 33 14.23 -5.84 -7.82
CA ASN A 33 13.84 -6.77 -8.87
C ASN A 33 14.29 -8.21 -8.59
N ARG A 34 14.41 -8.59 -7.31
CA ARG A 34 14.90 -9.91 -6.86
C ARG A 34 13.79 -10.89 -6.54
N GLU A 35 12.56 -10.42 -6.35
CA GLU A 35 11.46 -11.27 -5.93
C GLU A 35 10.75 -11.89 -7.14
N LYS A 36 10.68 -13.23 -7.20
CA LYS A 36 9.87 -13.97 -8.19
C LYS A 36 8.37 -13.72 -8.02
N LYS A 37 7.94 -13.49 -6.78
CA LYS A 37 6.57 -13.09 -6.41
C LYS A 37 6.69 -11.83 -5.55
N SER A 38 6.21 -10.71 -6.07
CA SER A 38 6.20 -9.42 -5.37
C SER A 38 5.22 -9.44 -4.20
N ASN A 39 5.67 -8.95 -3.04
CA ASN A 39 4.89 -8.97 -1.80
C ASN A 39 3.83 -7.87 -1.75
N LYS A 40 2.67 -8.16 -1.14
CA LYS A 40 1.67 -7.14 -0.81
C LYS A 40 2.26 -6.22 0.26
N CYS A 41 2.33 -4.93 -0.02
CA CYS A 41 2.98 -3.95 0.87
C CYS A 41 2.15 -2.68 0.99
N ILE A 42 2.34 -1.97 2.10
CA ILE A 42 1.89 -0.58 2.29
C ILE A 42 3.08 0.34 2.05
N GLY A 43 2.82 1.45 1.36
CA GLY A 43 3.82 2.42 0.99
C GLY A 43 3.44 3.81 1.45
N LEU A 44 4.45 4.62 1.76
CA LEU A 44 4.31 6.04 2.10
C LEU A 44 5.16 6.87 1.14
N TYR A 45 4.61 7.96 0.63
CA TYR A 45 5.38 8.96 -0.13
C TYR A 45 4.78 10.36 -0.04
N TRP A 46 5.55 11.34 -0.50
CA TRP A 46 5.16 12.74 -0.62
C TRP A 46 5.19 13.20 -2.08
N ASP A 47 4.47 14.25 -2.46
CA ASP A 47 4.47 14.77 -3.83
C ASP A 47 5.88 15.02 -4.40
N ASN A 48 6.83 15.42 -3.53
CA ASN A 48 8.23 15.66 -3.88
C ASN A 48 9.16 14.44 -3.71
N PHE A 49 8.60 13.24 -3.55
CA PHE A 49 9.39 12.04 -3.30
C PHE A 49 10.30 11.74 -4.51
N PRO A 50 11.60 11.48 -4.28
CA PRO A 50 12.55 11.30 -5.36
C PRO A 50 12.21 10.08 -6.21
N LYS A 51 12.27 10.25 -7.53
CA LYS A 51 12.18 9.15 -8.49
C LYS A 51 13.58 8.61 -8.77
N VAL A 52 13.73 7.29 -8.74
CA VAL A 52 14.99 6.63 -9.12
C VAL A 52 14.78 6.04 -10.51
N ASN A 53 15.50 6.54 -11.51
CA ASN A 53 15.30 6.18 -12.93
C ASN A 53 13.83 6.35 -13.38
N ASP A 54 13.21 7.49 -13.05
CA ASP A 54 11.80 7.80 -13.32
C ASP A 54 10.76 6.89 -12.64
N VAL A 55 11.21 5.97 -11.78
CA VAL A 55 10.33 5.11 -10.99
C VAL A 55 10.13 5.69 -9.60
N LEU A 56 8.88 5.86 -9.21
CA LEU A 56 8.51 6.18 -7.83
C LEU A 56 8.90 4.98 -6.97
N ALA A 57 9.79 5.18 -6.00
CA ALA A 57 10.17 4.17 -5.01
C ALA A 57 9.70 4.53 -3.59
N PRO A 58 8.38 4.67 -3.34
CA PRO A 58 7.81 4.94 -2.02
C PRO A 58 8.39 4.03 -0.96
N MET A 59 8.55 4.59 0.23
CA MET A 59 8.98 3.85 1.42
C MET A 59 8.01 2.70 1.66
N VAL A 60 8.51 1.48 1.76
CA VAL A 60 7.73 0.32 2.20
C VAL A 60 7.71 0.31 3.72
N VAL A 61 6.52 0.18 4.31
CA VAL A 61 6.39 0.04 5.77
C VAL A 61 6.34 -1.43 6.18
N PRO A 62 6.89 -1.77 7.37
CA PRO A 62 6.66 -3.08 7.99
C PRO A 62 5.17 -3.41 8.13
N ALA A 63 4.82 -4.69 8.07
CA ALA A 63 3.42 -5.13 7.99
C ALA A 63 2.60 -4.77 9.25
N ASP A 64 3.21 -4.85 10.43
CA ASP A 64 2.64 -4.44 11.72
C ASP A 64 2.36 -2.93 11.77
N ILE A 65 3.32 -2.12 11.33
CA ILE A 65 3.16 -0.66 11.21
C ILE A 65 2.06 -0.34 10.19
N GLY A 66 2.04 -1.04 9.07
CA GLY A 66 1.02 -0.89 8.04
C GLY A 66 -0.40 -1.14 8.58
N LYS A 67 -0.59 -2.19 9.38
CA LYS A 67 -1.88 -2.47 10.05
C LYS A 67 -2.30 -1.33 10.97
N SER A 68 -1.37 -0.80 11.77
CA SER A 68 -1.64 0.34 12.67
C SER A 68 -2.04 1.60 11.92
N ILE A 69 -1.38 1.88 10.79
CA ILE A 69 -1.74 3.01 9.92
C ILE A 69 -3.16 2.87 9.39
N LEU A 70 -3.51 1.69 8.84
CA LEU A 70 -4.86 1.45 8.32
C LEU A 70 -5.93 1.53 9.42
N ALA A 71 -5.65 1.03 10.63
CA ALA A 71 -6.56 1.14 11.76
C ALA A 71 -6.81 2.61 12.17
N GLY A 72 -5.75 3.43 12.21
CA GLY A 72 -5.88 4.86 12.49
C GLY A 72 -6.69 5.59 11.40
N LEU A 73 -6.43 5.31 10.13
CA LEU A 73 -7.20 5.86 9.01
C LEU A 73 -8.66 5.41 9.03
N LEU A 74 -8.93 4.17 9.41
CA LEU A 74 -10.29 3.66 9.55
C LEU A 74 -11.05 4.41 10.65
N GLN A 75 -10.39 4.66 11.79
CA GLN A 75 -10.97 5.44 12.87
C GLN A 75 -11.24 6.89 12.45
N ASP A 76 -10.31 7.51 11.71
CA ASP A 76 -10.48 8.86 11.17
C ASP A 76 -11.65 8.93 10.17
N ALA A 77 -11.78 7.92 9.30
CA ALA A 77 -12.89 7.80 8.36
C ALA A 77 -14.23 7.62 9.08
N ALA A 78 -14.28 6.77 10.11
CA ALA A 78 -15.48 6.53 10.93
C ALA A 78 -15.93 7.81 11.67
N ASN A 79 -14.97 8.63 12.10
CA ASN A 79 -15.22 9.94 12.71
C ASN A 79 -15.53 11.04 11.68
N LYS A 80 -15.66 10.70 10.38
CA LYS A 80 -15.94 11.63 9.28
C LYS A 80 -14.94 12.78 9.19
N LYS A 81 -13.66 12.53 9.49
CA LYS A 81 -12.62 13.54 9.25
C LYS A 81 -12.56 13.86 7.75
N GLU A 82 -12.45 15.14 7.46
CA GLU A 82 -12.40 15.63 6.09
C GLU A 82 -11.22 15.01 5.31
N GLY A 83 -11.47 14.65 4.05
CA GLY A 83 -10.45 14.09 3.16
C GLY A 83 -10.14 12.59 3.35
N VAL A 84 -10.72 11.92 4.36
CA VAL A 84 -10.58 10.47 4.53
C VAL A 84 -11.76 9.74 3.92
N VAL A 85 -11.51 8.94 2.87
CA VAL A 85 -12.55 8.18 2.17
C VAL A 85 -12.61 6.77 2.74
N LEU A 86 -13.68 6.46 3.48
CA LEU A 86 -13.86 5.16 4.15
C LEU A 86 -13.68 3.97 3.20
N GLN A 87 -14.26 4.04 1.99
CA GLN A 87 -14.20 2.93 1.03
C GLN A 87 -12.75 2.59 0.65
N ASN A 88 -11.91 3.59 0.38
CA ASN A 88 -10.51 3.35 0.02
C ASN A 88 -9.73 2.65 1.14
N ILE A 89 -10.08 2.94 2.40
CA ILE A 89 -9.46 2.28 3.56
C ILE A 89 -9.94 0.85 3.69
N LEU A 90 -11.24 0.59 3.49
CA LEU A 90 -11.80 -0.76 3.49
C LEU A 90 -11.20 -1.62 2.37
N ASP A 91 -11.07 -1.07 1.16
CA ASP A 91 -10.45 -1.75 0.03
C ASP A 91 -8.99 -2.11 0.32
N ALA A 92 -8.25 -1.19 0.96
CA ALA A 92 -6.89 -1.46 1.40
C ALA A 92 -6.82 -2.58 2.46
N ILE A 93 -7.70 -2.56 3.46
CA ILE A 93 -7.76 -3.61 4.49
C ILE A 93 -8.08 -4.97 3.86
N ASP A 94 -9.07 -5.01 2.96
CA ASP A 94 -9.48 -6.22 2.26
C ASP A 94 -8.37 -6.77 1.37
N TYR A 95 -7.58 -5.90 0.73
CA TYR A 95 -6.43 -6.30 -0.07
C TYR A 95 -5.41 -7.14 0.72
N PHE A 96 -5.24 -6.89 2.02
CA PHE A 96 -4.31 -7.62 2.89
C PHE A 96 -4.91 -8.82 3.60
N LYS A 97 -6.21 -9.09 3.44
CA LYS A 97 -6.79 -10.34 3.97
C LYS A 97 -6.10 -11.54 3.31
N PRO A 98 -5.85 -12.62 4.06
CA PRO A 98 -5.43 -13.87 3.45
C PRO A 98 -6.47 -14.28 2.42
N GLU A 99 -6.03 -14.82 1.29
CA GLU A 99 -6.95 -15.46 0.36
C GLU A 99 -7.52 -16.67 1.10
N ASN A 100 -8.80 -16.60 1.48
CA ASN A 100 -9.48 -17.74 2.06
C ASN A 100 -9.44 -18.82 0.98
N ASN A 101 -8.66 -19.87 1.21
CA ASN A 101 -8.72 -21.10 0.43
C ASN A 101 -10.14 -21.66 0.59
N ARG A 102 -11.05 -21.30 -0.32
CA ARG A 102 -12.38 -21.90 -0.44
C ARG A 102 -12.35 -23.13 -1.35
N ASP A 103 -11.23 -23.85 -1.40
CA ASP A 103 -11.03 -25.02 -2.26
C ASP A 103 -10.29 -26.17 -1.55
N SER A 104 -10.44 -26.34 -0.23
CA SER A 104 -9.92 -27.54 0.45
C SER A 104 -10.96 -28.37 1.22
N ASP A 105 -12.25 -28.05 1.11
CA ASP A 105 -13.34 -28.84 1.70
C ASP A 105 -14.34 -29.32 0.62
N ILE A 106 -13.83 -29.88 -0.49
CA ILE A 106 -14.61 -30.75 -1.36
C ILE A 106 -13.85 -32.08 -1.47
N GLU A 107 -14.33 -33.02 -0.65
CA GLU A 107 -14.19 -34.50 -0.68
C GLU A 107 -12.82 -35.14 -0.97
#